data_AF-A0AAJ3D9G2-F1
#
_entry.id   AF-A0AAJ3D9G2-F1
#
_cell.length_a   1.000
_cell.length_b   1.000
_cell.length_c   1.000
_cell.angle_alpha   90.00
_cell.angle_beta   90.00
_cell.angle_gamma   90.00
#
_symmetry.space_group_name_H-M   'P 1'
#
loop_
_entity.id
_entity.type
_entity.pdbx_description
1 polymer ?
#
loop_
_entity_poly.entity_id
_entity_poly.type
_entity_poly.pdbx_seq_one_letter_code
_entity_poly.pdbx_strand_id
1 'polypeptide(L)'
;MTLLEQQVVPAAVLGKSVLRAAKLLSLSQSQLAIVLDMDVEAITQLQNQPELDPNSKQGKLALLLIRLYQALHALTGGDQAAMKIFLTSENRVTSGIPIHQIETMSGLISVLNFVEALE
;
A
#
# COMPACT_ATOMS: atom_id res chain seq x y z
N MET A 1 0.76 28.08 15.66
CA MET A 1 0.81 27.01 16.67
C MET A 1 -0.37 26.09 16.47
N THR A 2 -0.14 24.98 15.79
CA THR A 2 -0.87 23.70 15.83
C THR A 2 0.12 22.73 15.19
N LEU A 3 1.08 22.19 15.95
CA LEU A 3 0.93 20.87 16.56
C LEU A 3 0.12 19.92 15.67
N LEU A 4 0.57 19.74 14.42
CA LEU A 4 0.49 18.42 13.82
C LEU A 4 1.41 17.56 14.68
N GLU A 5 0.86 17.06 15.78
CA GLU A 5 1.42 15.89 16.44
C GLU A 5 1.70 14.90 15.31
N GLN A 6 2.98 14.69 15.00
CA GLN A 6 3.38 13.52 14.27
C GLN A 6 2.88 12.37 15.13
N GLN A 7 1.69 11.86 14.82
CA GLN A 7 1.16 10.68 15.47
C GLN A 7 2.23 9.63 15.28
N VAL A 8 2.90 9.27 16.36
CA VAL A 8 3.87 8.19 16.36
C VAL A 8 3.04 6.94 16.07
N VAL A 9 2.99 6.54 14.80
CA VAL A 9 2.29 5.33 14.39
C VAL A 9 3.03 4.18 15.08
N PRO A 10 2.40 3.46 16.03
CA PRO A 10 3.09 2.39 16.70
C PRO A 10 3.50 1.33 15.68
N ALA A 11 4.72 0.78 15.80
CA ALA A 11 5.22 -0.18 14.83
C ALA A 11 4.26 -1.37 14.61
N ALA A 12 3.65 -1.83 15.71
CA ALA A 12 2.63 -2.88 15.70
C ALA A 12 1.36 -2.52 14.91
N VAL A 13 0.97 -1.24 14.93
CA VAL A 13 -0.20 -0.73 14.19
C VAL A 13 0.12 -0.67 12.70
N LEU A 14 1.32 -0.17 12.35
CA LEU A 14 1.74 -0.11 10.94
C LEU A 14 1.83 -1.50 10.31
N GLY A 15 2.51 -2.45 10.98
CA GLY A 15 2.65 -3.82 10.48
C GLY A 15 1.30 -4.51 10.28
N LYS A 16 0.37 -4.39 11.23
CA LYS A 16 -0.98 -4.93 11.07
C LYS A 16 -1.75 -4.26 9.93
N SER A 17 -1.63 -2.94 9.81
CA SER A 17 -2.37 -2.16 8.83
C SER A 17 -1.91 -2.45 7.39
N VAL A 18 -0.60 -2.57 7.16
CA VAL A 18 -0.07 -2.86 5.82
C VAL A 18 -0.43 -4.27 5.37
N LEU A 19 -0.38 -5.26 6.26
CA LEU A 19 -0.81 -6.63 5.96
C LEU A 19 -2.30 -6.67 5.61
N ARG A 20 -3.13 -5.90 6.33
CA ARG A 20 -4.56 -5.78 6.04
C ARG A 20 -4.81 -5.09 4.69
N ALA A 21 -4.13 -3.98 4.41
CA ALA A 21 -4.24 -3.28 3.14
C ALA A 21 -3.86 -4.18 1.97
N ALA A 22 -2.73 -4.89 2.07
CA ALA A 22 -2.28 -5.84 1.05
C ALA A 22 -3.34 -6.94 0.76
N LYS A 23 -3.94 -7.50 1.82
CA LYS A 23 -5.04 -8.49 1.67
C LYS A 23 -6.25 -7.91 0.97
N LEU A 24 -6.68 -6.69 1.32
CA LEU A 24 -7.86 -6.04 0.73
C LEU A 24 -7.62 -5.63 -0.73
N LEU A 25 -6.39 -5.26 -1.06
CA LEU A 25 -5.94 -5.03 -2.44
C LEU A 25 -5.68 -6.34 -3.22
N SER A 26 -5.86 -7.50 -2.59
CA SER A 26 -5.62 -8.83 -3.19
C SER A 26 -4.18 -9.03 -3.68
N LEU A 27 -3.20 -8.41 -3.01
CA LEU A 27 -1.78 -8.64 -3.30
C LEU A 27 -1.36 -10.03 -2.82
N SER A 28 -0.57 -10.73 -3.63
CA SER A 28 0.13 -11.93 -3.18
C SER A 28 1.22 -11.58 -2.17
N GLN A 29 1.72 -12.61 -1.46
CA GLN A 29 2.86 -12.44 -0.57
C GLN A 29 4.11 -11.95 -1.31
N SER A 30 4.35 -12.46 -2.53
CA SER A 30 5.48 -12.05 -3.37
C SER A 30 5.35 -10.61 -3.85
N GLN A 31 4.15 -10.17 -4.24
CA GLN A 31 3.90 -8.78 -4.61
C GLN A 31 4.12 -7.84 -3.42
N LEU A 32 3.62 -8.20 -2.23
CA LEU A 32 3.86 -7.42 -1.03
C LEU A 32 5.35 -7.33 -0.68
N ALA A 33 6.09 -8.42 -0.83
CA ALA A 33 7.54 -8.46 -0.63
C ALA A 33 8.25 -7.45 -1.54
N ILE A 34 7.92 -7.45 -2.84
CA ILE A 34 8.48 -6.52 -3.82
C ILE A 34 8.10 -5.07 -3.48
N VAL A 35 6.83 -4.79 -3.22
CA VAL A 35 6.33 -3.44 -2.90
C VAL A 35 7.00 -2.86 -1.65
N LEU A 36 7.26 -3.70 -0.64
CA LEU A 36 7.92 -3.27 0.60
C LEU A 36 9.44 -3.33 0.55
N ASP A 37 10.06 -3.78 -0.55
CA ASP A 37 11.51 -4.01 -0.64
C ASP A 37 12.00 -4.96 0.47
N MET A 38 11.32 -6.11 0.57
CA MET A 38 11.56 -7.19 1.52
C MET A 38 11.62 -8.53 0.77
N ASP A 39 12.26 -9.52 1.37
CA ASP A 39 12.14 -10.91 0.91
C ASP A 39 10.87 -11.60 1.49
N VAL A 40 10.53 -12.76 0.95
CA VAL A 40 9.32 -13.51 1.32
C VAL A 40 9.39 -14.03 2.77
N GLU A 41 10.60 -14.38 3.24
CA GLU A 41 10.86 -14.77 4.64
C GLU A 41 10.51 -13.62 5.60
N ALA A 42 10.95 -12.40 5.28
CA ALA A 42 10.70 -11.21 6.07
C ALA A 42 9.22 -10.82 6.07
N ILE A 43 8.49 -11.02 4.96
CA ILE A 43 7.03 -10.89 4.96
C ILE A 43 6.36 -11.95 5.85
N THR A 44 6.86 -13.19 5.84
CA THR A 44 6.36 -14.25 6.73
C THR A 44 6.61 -13.89 8.20
N GLN A 45 7.78 -13.36 8.52
CA GLN A 45 8.08 -12.87 9.87
C GLN A 45 7.18 -11.69 10.26
N LEU A 46 6.94 -10.75 9.34
CA LEU A 46 6.01 -9.64 9.57
C LEU A 46 4.58 -10.14 9.83
N GLN A 47 4.15 -11.23 9.19
CA GLN A 47 2.84 -11.85 9.47
C GLN A 47 2.77 -12.45 10.88
N ASN A 48 3.86 -13.04 11.37
CA ASN A 48 3.94 -13.63 12.70
C ASN A 48 4.10 -12.57 13.81
N GLN A 49 4.93 -11.56 13.57
CA GLN A 49 5.19 -10.43 14.46
C GLN A 49 4.99 -9.13 13.67
N PRO A 50 3.77 -8.56 13.69
CA PRO A 50 3.39 -7.46 12.80
C PRO A 50 3.87 -6.11 13.31
N GLU A 51 5.19 -5.96 13.47
CA GLU A 51 5.87 -4.72 13.85
C GLU A 51 6.70 -4.19 12.69
N LEU A 52 6.44 -2.94 12.31
CA LEU A 52 7.19 -2.25 11.26
C LEU A 52 7.47 -0.81 11.69
N ASP A 53 8.74 -0.43 11.79
CA ASP A 53 9.12 0.94 12.18
C ASP A 53 8.69 1.93 11.08
N PRO A 54 7.80 2.92 11.37
CA PRO A 54 7.35 3.91 10.39
C PRO A 54 8.48 4.77 9.81
N ASN A 55 9.61 4.91 10.50
CA ASN A 55 10.74 5.72 10.04
C ASN A 55 11.70 4.96 9.11
N SER A 56 11.63 3.63 9.11
CA SER A 56 12.40 2.76 8.22
C SER A 56 11.99 2.93 6.75
N LYS A 57 12.83 2.44 5.83
CA LYS A 57 12.51 2.45 4.39
C LYS A 57 11.22 1.66 4.11
N GLN A 58 11.14 0.44 4.64
CA GLN A 58 9.99 -0.46 4.53
C GLN A 58 8.73 0.17 5.14
N GLY A 59 8.86 0.85 6.28
CA GLY A 59 7.77 1.57 6.92
C GLY A 59 7.18 2.68 6.06
N LYS A 60 8.03 3.47 5.39
CA LYS A 60 7.59 4.50 4.45
C LYS A 60 6.86 3.91 3.23
N LEU A 61 7.35 2.79 2.69
CA LEU A 61 6.68 2.07 1.61
C LEU A 61 5.31 1.52 2.06
N ALA A 62 5.24 0.96 3.27
CA ALA A 62 4.00 0.48 3.87
C ALA A 62 2.96 1.60 4.04
N LEU A 63 3.38 2.78 4.48
CA LEU A 63 2.51 3.95 4.60
C LEU A 63 1.95 4.38 3.23
N LEU A 64 2.77 4.38 2.18
CA LEU A 64 2.32 4.68 0.82
C LEU A 64 1.30 3.65 0.32
N LEU A 65 1.54 2.36 0.57
CA LEU A 65 0.61 1.31 0.19
C LEU A 65 -0.72 1.40 0.95
N ILE A 66 -0.69 1.72 2.24
CA ILE A 66 -1.91 1.95 3.04
C ILE A 66 -2.70 3.14 2.49
N ARG A 67 -2.03 4.23 2.14
CA ARG A 67 -2.67 5.41 1.51
C ARG A 67 -3.32 5.04 0.18
N LEU A 68 -2.65 4.25 -0.65
CA LEU A 68 -3.23 3.77 -1.91
C LEU A 68 -4.50 2.96 -1.68
N TYR A 69 -4.48 2.07 -0.68
CA TYR A 69 -5.69 1.34 -0.28
C TYR A 69 -6.81 2.30 0.16
N GLN A 70 -6.50 3.30 0.99
CA GLN A 70 -7.50 4.25 1.48
C GLN A 70 -8.12 5.08 0.35
N ALA A 71 -7.30 5.61 -0.56
CA ALA A 71 -7.76 6.38 -1.71
C ALA A 71 -8.61 5.53 -2.67
N LEU A 72 -8.19 4.28 -2.94
CA LEU A 72 -8.98 3.35 -3.74
C LEU A 72 -10.30 2.98 -3.07
N HIS A 73 -10.28 2.75 -1.75
CA HIS A 73 -11.48 2.46 -0.99
C HIS A 73 -12.46 3.64 -1.01
N ALA A 74 -11.98 4.88 -0.91
CA ALA A 74 -12.81 6.07 -1.04
C ALA A 74 -13.40 6.18 -2.45
N LEU A 75 -12.56 6.06 -3.50
CA LEU A 75 -12.97 6.14 -4.90
C LEU A 75 -14.01 5.08 -5.29
N THR A 76 -13.92 3.86 -4.75
CA THR A 76 -14.84 2.76 -5.08
C THR A 76 -16.00 2.61 -4.11
N GLY A 77 -16.14 3.50 -3.11
CA GLY A 77 -17.14 3.34 -2.05
C GLY A 77 -16.97 2.06 -1.22
N GLY A 78 -15.74 1.53 -1.15
CA GLY A 78 -15.40 0.31 -0.44
C GLY A 78 -15.64 -0.99 -1.22
N ASP A 79 -16.04 -0.92 -2.50
CA ASP A 79 -16.19 -2.12 -3.32
C ASP A 79 -14.82 -2.74 -3.62
N GLN A 80 -14.56 -3.91 -3.02
CA GLN A 80 -13.31 -4.65 -3.18
C GLN A 80 -13.14 -5.24 -4.59
N ALA A 81 -14.22 -5.62 -5.26
CA ALA A 81 -14.15 -6.10 -6.64
C ALA A 81 -13.75 -4.96 -7.57
N ALA A 82 -14.31 -3.76 -7.37
CA ALA A 82 -13.92 -2.56 -8.11
C ALA A 82 -12.45 -2.18 -7.88
N MET A 83 -11.96 -2.22 -6.64
CA MET A 83 -10.53 -1.99 -6.34
C MET A 83 -9.63 -3.01 -7.06
N LYS A 84 -10.02 -4.29 -7.06
CA LYS A 84 -9.29 -5.34 -7.78
C LYS A 84 -9.29 -5.11 -9.29
N ILE A 85 -10.42 -4.73 -9.87
CA ILE A 85 -10.51 -4.40 -11.31
C ILE A 85 -9.59 -3.24 -11.64
N PHE A 86 -9.60 -2.17 -10.83
CA PHE A 86 -8.70 -1.03 -11.01
C PHE A 86 -7.23 -1.47 -11.02
N LEU A 87 -6.81 -2.29 -10.06
CA LEU A 87 -5.42 -2.72 -9.95
C LEU A 87 -4.97 -3.66 -11.08
N THR A 88 -5.87 -4.46 -11.64
CA THR A 88 -5.54 -5.53 -12.60
C THR A 88 -5.85 -5.18 -14.05
N SER A 89 -6.57 -4.09 -14.30
CA SER A 89 -6.90 -3.62 -15.63
C SER A 89 -5.86 -2.62 -16.14
N GLU A 90 -5.62 -2.60 -17.44
CA GLU A 90 -4.75 -1.59 -18.05
C GLU A 90 -5.34 -0.19 -17.83
N ASN A 91 -4.58 0.64 -17.13
CA ASN A 91 -4.93 2.02 -16.89
C ASN A 91 -4.17 2.90 -17.89
N ARG A 92 -4.92 3.53 -18.79
CA ARG A 92 -4.36 4.38 -19.85
C ARG A 92 -3.71 5.65 -19.33
N VAL A 93 -4.17 6.16 -18.18
CA VAL A 93 -3.61 7.38 -17.58
C VAL A 93 -2.27 7.10 -16.93
N THR A 94 -2.15 6.00 -16.19
CA THR A 94 -0.87 5.57 -15.63
C THR A 94 -0.01 4.76 -16.62
N SER A 95 -0.52 4.51 -17.84
CA SER A 95 0.16 3.80 -18.93
C SER A 95 0.63 2.39 -18.56
N GLY A 96 -0.26 1.57 -17.98
CA GLY A 96 0.01 0.16 -17.69
C GLY A 96 -0.94 -0.42 -16.64
N ILE A 97 -0.63 -1.62 -16.15
CA ILE A 97 -1.46 -2.31 -15.16
C ILE A 97 -0.98 -1.90 -13.75
N PRO A 98 -1.80 -1.24 -12.92
CA PRO A 98 -1.35 -0.65 -11.67
C PRO A 98 -0.68 -1.65 -10.71
N ILE A 99 -1.14 -2.91 -10.65
CA ILE A 99 -0.55 -3.91 -9.76
C ILE A 99 0.92 -4.22 -10.07
N HIS A 100 1.35 -4.07 -11.33
CA HIS A 100 2.75 -4.18 -11.72
C HIS A 100 3.51 -2.88 -11.51
N GLN A 101 2.84 -1.73 -11.64
CA GLN A 101 3.47 -0.42 -11.44
C GLN A 101 3.88 -0.21 -9.98
N ILE A 102 3.03 -0.62 -9.03
CA ILE A 102 3.29 -0.45 -7.59
C ILE A 102 4.50 -1.26 -7.10
N GLU A 103 5.02 -2.22 -7.87
CA GLU A 103 6.24 -2.98 -7.57
C GLU A 103 7.51 -2.13 -7.61
N THR A 104 7.41 -0.88 -8.07
CA THR A 104 8.48 0.12 -7.97
C THR A 104 8.03 1.30 -7.12
N MET A 105 8.95 1.93 -6.39
CA MET A 105 8.64 3.12 -5.60
C MET A 105 8.02 4.25 -6.45
N SER A 106 8.57 4.50 -7.64
CA SER A 106 8.06 5.53 -8.55
C SER A 106 6.65 5.22 -9.06
N GLY A 107 6.40 3.96 -9.44
CA GLY A 107 5.09 3.53 -9.90
C GLY A 107 4.05 3.53 -8.77
N LEU A 108 4.41 3.14 -7.55
CA LEU A 108 3.54 3.24 -6.37
C LEU A 108 3.09 4.68 -6.13
N ILE A 109 4.03 5.63 -6.13
CA ILE A 109 3.72 7.06 -5.97
C ILE A 109 2.86 7.57 -7.13
N SER A 110 3.16 7.16 -8.37
CA SER A 110 2.42 7.59 -9.55
C SER A 110 0.97 7.12 -9.53
N VAL A 111 0.73 5.84 -9.19
CA VAL A 111 -0.61 5.28 -9.04
C VAL A 111 -1.35 5.94 -7.88
N LEU A 112 -0.69 6.11 -6.73
CA LEU A 112 -1.28 6.80 -5.57
C LEU A 112 -1.75 8.21 -5.94
N ASN A 113 -0.86 9.04 -6.50
CA ASN A 113 -1.19 10.41 -6.88
C ASN A 113 -2.34 10.47 -7.90
N PHE A 114 -2.40 9.51 -8.82
CA PHE A 114 -3.51 9.43 -9.77
C PHE A 114 -4.83 9.12 -9.07
N VAL A 115 -4.87 8.15 -8.14
CA VAL A 115 -6.10 7.80 -7.41
C VAL A 115 -6.53 8.95 -6.49
N GLU A 116 -5.61 9.57 -5.76
CA GLU A 116 -5.89 10.73 -4.89
C GLU A 116 -6.40 11.95 -5.68
N ALA A 117 -6.08 12.06 -6.99
CA ALA A 117 -6.63 13.10 -7.85
C ALA A 117 -8.05 12.83 -8.35
N LEU A 118 -8.58 11.61 -8.14
CA LEU A 118 -9.92 11.20 -8.53
C LEU A 118 -10.90 11.10 -7.35
N GLU A 119 -10.40 11.01 -6.11
CA GLU A 119 -11.18 11.07 -4.86
C GLU A 119 -11.81 12.45 -4.65
#